data_AF-D3Z7Q8-F1
#
_entry.id   AF-D3Z7Q8-F1
#
_cell.length_a   1.000
_cell.length_b   1.000
_cell.length_c   1.000
_cell.angle_alpha   90.00
_cell.angle_beta   90.00
_cell.angle_gamma   90.00
#
_symmetry.space_group_name_H-M   'P 1'
#
loop_
_entity.id
_entity.type
_entity.pdbx_description
1 polymer ?
#
loop_
_entity_poly.entity_id
_entity_poly.type
_entity_poly.pdbx_seq_one_letter_code
_entity_poly.pdbx_strand_id
1 'polypeptide(L)'
;MAAAQAVEEMRTRVVLGEFGVRNVHTTDFPGNYAGYDDAWDQNRFEKNFRVDVVQMDEDTLEFDMVGIDAAIANAFRRILLAEAGGWVEVSCLLCLLGQVPTMAVEKVLVYNNTSIVQDEILAHRLGLIPILADPRLFEYRNQGEEEGTEIDTLQFRLQVRCTRNPNAAKDSSDPNELYVNHKVYTRHMTWVPLGNQADVFPEGTIRPVHDDILIAQLRPGQEIDLMMHCVKGIGKDHAKFSPVATASYRLLPAI
;
A
#
# COMPACT_ATOMS: atom_id res chain seq x y z
N MET A 1 -30.35 39.72 11.15
CA MET A 1 -29.24 39.53 10.20
C MET A 1 -28.05 38.83 10.84
N ALA A 2 -27.52 39.29 11.99
CA ALA A 2 -26.39 38.64 12.67
C ALA A 2 -26.64 37.17 13.09
N ALA A 3 -27.85 36.83 13.57
CA ALA A 3 -28.17 35.46 13.99
C ALA A 3 -28.17 34.45 12.82
N ALA A 4 -28.63 34.86 11.63
CA ALA A 4 -28.63 33.99 10.45
C ALA A 4 -27.21 33.75 9.94
N GLN A 5 -26.33 34.75 10.02
CA GLN A 5 -24.92 34.63 9.64
C GLN A 5 -24.15 33.70 10.58
N ALA A 6 -24.43 33.75 11.89
CA ALA A 6 -23.85 32.82 12.85
C ALA A 6 -24.30 31.36 12.61
N VAL A 7 -25.56 31.15 12.21
CA VAL A 7 -26.07 29.82 11.83
C VAL A 7 -25.39 29.31 10.57
N GLU A 8 -25.19 30.17 9.56
CA GLU A 8 -24.49 29.80 8.33
C GLU A 8 -23.02 29.43 8.60
N GLU A 9 -22.31 30.20 9.43
CA GLU A 9 -20.94 29.91 9.86
C GLU A 9 -20.88 28.58 10.63
N MET A 10 -21.83 28.33 11.53
CA MET A 10 -21.91 27.09 12.31
C MET A 10 -22.05 25.85 11.42
N ARG A 11 -22.76 25.96 10.29
CA ARG A 11 -23.04 24.85 9.38
C ARG A 11 -21.95 24.59 8.35
N THR A 12 -21.24 25.65 7.93
CA THR A 12 -20.37 25.59 6.75
C THR A 12 -18.89 25.75 7.05
N ARG A 13 -18.51 26.14 8.28
CA ARG A 13 -17.12 26.44 8.63
C ARG A 13 -16.72 25.81 9.96
N VAL A 14 -15.63 25.04 9.90
CA VAL A 14 -14.87 24.62 11.08
C VAL A 14 -13.91 25.75 11.46
N VAL A 15 -14.04 26.30 12.66
CA VAL A 15 -13.29 27.50 13.09
C VAL A 15 -12.21 27.12 14.08
N LEU A 16 -10.97 27.51 13.80
CA LEU A 16 -9.84 27.29 14.71
C LEU A 16 -9.70 28.52 15.63
N GLY A 17 -9.88 28.33 16.94
CA GLY A 17 -9.61 29.34 17.96
C GLY A 17 -8.30 29.06 18.71
N GLU A 18 -7.88 30.02 19.54
CA GLU A 18 -6.63 29.92 20.33
C GLU A 18 -6.61 28.69 21.26
N PHE A 19 -7.74 28.38 21.90
CA PHE A 19 -7.86 27.31 22.90
C PHE A 19 -8.54 26.04 22.38
N GLY A 20 -8.99 26.00 21.13
CA GLY A 20 -9.68 24.83 20.58
C GLY A 20 -10.41 25.08 19.26
N VAL A 21 -10.86 23.98 18.65
CA VAL A 21 -11.61 23.98 17.40
C VAL A 21 -13.11 24.02 17.68
N ARG A 22 -13.85 24.87 16.96
CA ARG A 22 -15.31 25.03 17.03
C ARG A 22 -15.97 24.46 15.76
N ASN A 23 -17.25 24.09 15.87
CA ASN A 23 -18.06 23.55 14.78
C ASN A 23 -17.49 22.26 14.15
N VAL A 24 -17.03 21.33 14.99
CA VAL A 24 -16.37 20.09 14.53
C VAL A 24 -17.35 19.01 14.02
N HIS A 25 -18.65 19.16 14.29
CA HIS A 25 -19.67 18.17 13.97
C HIS A 25 -20.45 18.57 12.71
N THR A 26 -20.80 17.58 11.90
CA THR A 26 -21.80 17.71 10.83
C THR A 26 -23.18 17.93 11.44
N THR A 27 -23.90 18.97 11.03
CA THR A 27 -25.20 19.36 11.61
C THR A 27 -26.31 19.53 10.57
N ASP A 28 -26.04 19.37 9.27
CA ASP A 28 -26.99 19.45 8.16
C ASP A 28 -27.89 18.21 8.04
N PHE A 29 -28.54 17.85 9.14
CA PHE A 29 -29.54 16.79 9.21
C PHE A 29 -30.95 17.37 9.34
N PRO A 30 -31.98 16.69 8.81
CA PRO A 30 -33.34 17.20 8.83
C PRO A 30 -33.83 17.42 10.27
N GLY A 31 -34.36 18.61 10.53
CA GLY A 31 -34.90 19.01 11.83
C GLY A 31 -33.93 19.76 12.76
N ASN A 32 -32.66 19.94 12.37
CA ASN A 32 -31.68 20.66 13.19
C ASN A 32 -31.81 22.19 13.11
N TYR A 33 -32.26 22.73 11.98
CA TYR A 33 -32.33 24.17 11.75
C TYR A 33 -33.72 24.61 11.29
N ALA A 34 -34.20 25.74 11.83
CA ALA A 34 -35.43 26.36 11.38
C ALA A 34 -35.23 27.06 10.03
N GLY A 35 -36.09 26.75 9.05
CA GLY A 35 -36.08 27.38 7.73
C GLY A 35 -35.14 26.74 6.69
N TYR A 36 -34.50 25.62 7.03
CA TYR A 36 -33.69 24.84 6.08
C TYR A 36 -34.31 23.46 5.86
N ASP A 37 -34.23 22.98 4.61
CA ASP A 37 -34.65 21.64 4.22
C ASP A 37 -33.42 20.76 3.93
N ASP A 38 -32.95 20.10 4.99
CA ASP A 38 -31.78 19.22 4.97
C ASP A 38 -32.18 17.75 4.73
N ALA A 39 -33.39 17.48 4.23
CA ALA A 39 -33.76 16.14 3.78
C ALA A 39 -32.87 15.69 2.61
N TRP A 40 -32.69 14.38 2.46
CA TRP A 40 -31.88 13.81 1.37
C TRP A 40 -32.49 14.14 0.00
N ASP A 41 -31.69 14.78 -0.86
CA ASP A 41 -32.04 15.08 -2.25
C ASP A 41 -30.87 14.72 -3.17
N GLN A 42 -31.08 13.69 -3.99
CA GLN A 42 -30.09 13.16 -4.93
C GLN A 42 -29.68 14.21 -5.98
N ASN A 43 -30.64 14.97 -6.52
CA ASN A 43 -30.36 15.95 -7.58
C ASN A 43 -29.50 17.09 -7.03
N ARG A 44 -29.77 17.50 -5.78
CA ARG A 44 -28.97 18.50 -5.09
C ARG A 44 -27.54 18.01 -4.84
N PHE A 45 -27.38 16.75 -4.44
CA PHE A 45 -26.06 16.13 -4.28
C PHE A 45 -25.28 16.08 -5.60
N GLU A 46 -25.88 15.54 -6.67
CA GLU A 46 -25.23 15.42 -7.98
C GLU A 46 -24.85 16.76 -8.60
N LYS A 47 -25.66 17.81 -8.38
CA LYS A 47 -25.36 19.16 -8.86
C LYS A 47 -24.19 19.82 -8.13
N ASN A 48 -24.02 19.53 -6.85
CA ASN A 48 -23.02 20.16 -5.99
C ASN A 48 -21.70 19.38 -5.94
N PHE A 49 -21.75 18.06 -6.17
CA PHE A 49 -20.58 17.20 -6.13
C PHE A 49 -19.68 17.46 -7.34
N ARG A 50 -18.40 17.73 -7.07
CA ARG A 50 -17.37 17.85 -8.09
C ARG A 50 -16.05 17.33 -7.58
N VAL A 51 -15.22 16.85 -8.52
CA VAL A 51 -13.87 16.35 -8.25
C VAL A 51 -12.90 17.08 -9.16
N ASP A 52 -11.93 17.74 -8.56
CA ASP A 52 -10.91 18.51 -9.27
C ASP A 52 -9.54 17.85 -9.00
N VAL A 53 -8.91 17.29 -10.03
CA VAL A 53 -7.57 16.68 -9.89
C VAL A 53 -6.52 17.79 -9.96
N VAL A 54 -5.76 17.97 -8.87
CA VAL A 54 -4.77 19.05 -8.74
C VAL A 54 -3.42 18.60 -9.29
N GLN A 55 -2.95 17.43 -8.86
CA GLN A 55 -1.66 16.88 -9.24
C GLN A 55 -1.76 15.36 -9.41
N MET A 56 -1.10 14.83 -10.43
CA MET A 56 -1.00 13.40 -10.69
C MET A 56 0.41 13.11 -11.21
N ASP A 57 1.20 12.42 -10.40
CA ASP A 57 2.51 11.88 -10.78
C ASP A 57 2.43 10.35 -10.88
N GLU A 58 3.57 9.66 -11.07
CA GLU A 58 3.60 8.19 -11.21
C GLU A 58 3.15 7.46 -9.93
N ASP A 59 3.57 7.94 -8.75
CA ASP A 59 3.29 7.31 -7.44
C ASP A 59 2.38 8.15 -6.54
N THR A 60 1.98 9.36 -6.96
CA THR A 60 1.23 10.32 -6.13
C THR A 60 0.01 10.87 -6.87
N LEU A 61 -1.07 11.10 -6.12
CA LEU A 61 -2.31 11.68 -6.63
C LEU A 61 -2.89 12.64 -5.58
N GLU A 62 -3.09 13.89 -5.96
CA GLU A 62 -3.77 14.91 -5.16
C GLU A 62 -5.01 15.42 -5.92
N PHE A 63 -6.17 15.34 -5.27
CA PHE A 63 -7.44 15.76 -5.83
C PHE A 63 -8.35 16.32 -4.73
N ASP A 64 -9.21 17.26 -5.13
CA ASP A 64 -10.20 17.88 -4.28
C ASP A 64 -11.56 17.22 -4.50
N MET A 65 -12.26 16.88 -3.41
CA MET A 65 -13.65 16.42 -3.44
C MET A 65 -14.53 17.48 -2.78
N VAL A 66 -15.39 18.13 -3.56
CA VAL A 66 -16.30 19.18 -3.06
C VAL A 66 -17.72 18.65 -3.01
N GLY A 67 -18.43 18.94 -1.92
CA GLY A 67 -19.84 18.56 -1.77
C GLY A 67 -20.08 17.17 -1.16
N ILE A 68 -19.06 16.58 -0.51
CA ILE A 68 -19.16 15.29 0.17
C ILE A 68 -19.00 15.46 1.69
N ASP A 69 -19.70 14.62 2.47
CA ASP A 69 -19.58 14.59 3.92
C ASP A 69 -18.30 13.86 4.37
N ALA A 70 -17.79 14.24 5.55
CA ALA A 70 -16.60 13.66 6.16
C ALA A 70 -16.73 12.14 6.40
N ALA A 71 -17.94 11.62 6.63
CA ALA A 71 -18.16 10.19 6.82
C ALA A 71 -17.80 9.38 5.56
N ILE A 72 -18.18 9.86 4.37
CA ILE A 72 -17.92 9.16 3.10
C ILE A 72 -16.45 9.36 2.69
N ALA A 73 -15.89 10.57 2.85
CA ALA A 73 -14.47 10.81 2.61
C ALA A 73 -13.58 9.92 3.50
N ASN A 74 -13.92 9.78 4.78
CA ASN A 74 -13.21 8.89 5.70
C ASN A 74 -13.44 7.41 5.34
N ALA A 75 -14.59 7.03 4.80
CA ALA A 75 -14.81 5.68 4.29
C ALA A 75 -13.83 5.35 3.15
N PHE A 76 -13.68 6.24 2.16
CA PHE A 76 -12.67 6.07 1.09
C PHE A 76 -11.26 5.97 1.66
N ARG A 77 -10.88 6.86 2.59
CA ARG A 77 -9.56 6.80 3.24
C ARG A 77 -9.32 5.45 3.93
N ARG A 78 -10.32 4.91 4.62
CA ARG A 78 -10.23 3.62 5.32
C ARG A 78 -10.14 2.44 4.35
N ILE A 79 -10.89 2.49 3.26
CA ILE A 79 -10.84 1.49 2.18
C ILE A 79 -9.45 1.46 1.54
N LEU A 80 -8.83 2.62 1.32
CA LEU A 80 -7.47 2.70 0.78
C LEU A 80 -6.41 2.16 1.74
N LEU A 81 -6.51 2.45 3.04
CA LEU A 81 -5.46 2.13 4.01
C LEU A 81 -5.44 0.67 4.50
N ALA A 82 -6.60 0.12 4.90
CA ALA A 82 -6.57 -1.11 5.71
C ALA A 82 -7.82 -1.99 5.62
N GLU A 83 -9.01 -1.49 6.01
CA GLU A 83 -10.04 -2.38 6.58
C GLU A 83 -11.41 -1.67 6.60
N ALA A 84 -12.59 -2.27 6.39
CA ALA A 84 -13.16 -3.54 6.88
C ALA A 84 -13.22 -3.69 8.41
N GLY A 85 -14.20 -3.08 9.09
CA GLY A 85 -14.51 -3.41 10.49
C GLY A 85 -16.01 -3.40 10.79
N GLY A 86 -16.55 -4.57 11.17
CA GLY A 86 -17.74 -4.75 12.01
C GLY A 86 -19.12 -4.43 11.40
N TRP A 87 -19.89 -5.48 11.14
CA TRP A 87 -21.37 -5.55 11.09
C TRP A 87 -22.16 -4.23 11.19
N VAL A 88 -22.82 -3.85 10.09
CA VAL A 88 -24.27 -3.56 10.14
C VAL A 88 -24.88 -4.19 8.90
N GLU A 89 -25.93 -4.98 9.10
CA GLU A 89 -26.78 -5.57 8.07
C GLU A 89 -27.46 -4.51 7.19
N VAL A 90 -26.72 -3.80 6.35
CA VAL A 90 -27.32 -3.04 5.27
C VAL A 90 -26.70 -3.49 3.97
N SER A 91 -27.48 -4.34 3.30
CA SER A 91 -27.39 -4.66 1.88
C SER A 91 -26.92 -3.44 1.07
N CYS A 92 -25.66 -3.43 0.67
CA CYS A 92 -25.24 -2.62 -0.44
C CYS A 92 -24.15 -3.35 -1.21
N LEU A 93 -24.50 -3.69 -2.45
CA LEU A 93 -23.75 -4.41 -3.48
C LEU A 93 -22.38 -3.78 -3.82
N LEU A 94 -22.02 -2.66 -3.17
CA LEU A 94 -20.79 -1.90 -3.38
C LEU A 94 -19.59 -2.41 -2.55
N CYS A 95 -19.82 -3.21 -1.49
CA CYS A 95 -18.73 -3.80 -0.69
C CYS A 95 -17.98 -4.95 -1.39
N LEU A 96 -18.48 -5.46 -2.52
CA LEU A 96 -17.85 -6.57 -3.26
C LEU A 96 -16.74 -6.12 -4.22
N LEU A 97 -16.57 -4.81 -4.46
CA LEU A 97 -15.60 -4.28 -5.43
C LEU A 97 -14.34 -3.65 -4.79
N GLY A 98 -14.26 -3.56 -3.46
CA GLY A 98 -13.34 -2.67 -2.75
C GLY A 98 -12.25 -3.33 -1.89
N GLN A 99 -11.96 -4.62 -2.05
CA GLN A 99 -10.69 -5.16 -1.58
C GLN A 99 -9.65 -4.71 -2.61
N VAL A 100 -8.62 -3.96 -2.23
CA VAL A 100 -7.45 -3.77 -3.11
C VAL A 100 -6.41 -4.80 -2.67
N PRO A 101 -6.52 -6.06 -3.15
CA PRO A 101 -5.51 -7.05 -2.87
C PRO A 101 -4.20 -6.64 -3.54
N THR A 102 -3.09 -7.08 -2.99
CA THR A 102 -1.77 -6.96 -3.59
C THR A 102 -1.03 -8.28 -3.52
N MET A 103 0.04 -8.40 -4.31
CA MET A 103 0.94 -9.55 -4.26
C MET A 103 2.10 -9.23 -3.33
N ALA A 104 2.31 -10.06 -2.30
CA ALA A 104 3.46 -9.94 -1.40
C ALA A 104 3.99 -11.31 -1.01
N VAL A 105 5.26 -11.35 -0.57
CA VAL A 105 5.92 -12.59 -0.13
C VAL A 105 5.30 -13.07 1.19
N GLU A 106 4.90 -14.35 1.24
CA GLU A 106 4.38 -14.98 2.45
C GLU A 106 5.26 -16.12 2.96
N LYS A 107 5.73 -16.97 2.06
CA LYS A 107 6.63 -18.09 2.41
C LYS A 107 8.01 -17.83 1.87
N VAL A 108 9.01 -18.08 2.71
CA VAL A 108 10.42 -18.02 2.35
C VAL A 108 11.05 -19.36 2.71
N LEU A 109 11.50 -20.10 1.71
CA LEU A 109 12.24 -21.34 1.85
C LEU A 109 13.73 -21.00 1.80
N VAL A 110 14.42 -21.18 2.92
CA VAL A 110 15.86 -20.91 3.03
C VAL A 110 16.61 -22.21 2.77
N TYR A 111 17.50 -22.20 1.76
CA TYR A 111 18.39 -23.35 1.50
C TYR A 111 19.69 -23.22 2.27
N ASN A 112 20.30 -22.03 2.22
CA ASN A 112 21.54 -21.75 2.92
C ASN A 112 21.64 -20.25 3.22
N ASN A 113 21.57 -19.89 4.51
CA ASN A 113 21.86 -18.54 4.98
C ASN A 113 23.05 -18.59 5.94
N THR A 114 24.19 -18.04 5.50
CA THR A 114 25.40 -17.88 6.32
C THR A 114 25.69 -16.42 6.64
N SER A 115 24.71 -15.54 6.38
CA SER A 115 24.81 -14.13 6.71
C SER A 115 24.65 -13.88 8.22
N ILE A 116 24.89 -12.63 8.64
CA ILE A 116 24.69 -12.22 10.03
C ILE A 116 23.20 -11.98 10.33
N VAL A 117 22.38 -11.75 9.29
CA VAL A 117 20.95 -11.49 9.43
C VAL A 117 20.25 -12.82 9.69
N GLN A 118 19.50 -12.91 10.79
CA GLN A 118 18.72 -14.09 11.14
C GLN A 118 17.63 -14.37 10.09
N ASP A 119 17.30 -15.64 9.91
CA ASP A 119 16.34 -16.10 8.89
C ASP A 119 14.97 -15.44 9.05
N GLU A 120 14.48 -15.30 10.27
CA GLU A 120 13.17 -14.70 10.55
C GLU A 120 13.16 -13.20 10.20
N ILE A 121 14.25 -12.50 10.50
CA ILE A 121 14.41 -11.08 10.18
C ILE A 121 14.56 -10.90 8.67
N LEU A 122 15.30 -11.78 8.00
CA LEU A 122 15.45 -11.76 6.56
C LEU A 122 14.10 -11.99 5.86
N ALA A 123 13.35 -13.01 6.29
CA ALA A 123 12.02 -13.30 5.76
C ALA A 123 11.03 -12.15 5.99
N HIS A 124 11.04 -11.53 7.19
CA HIS A 124 10.20 -10.37 7.48
C HIS A 124 10.51 -9.19 6.55
N ARG A 125 11.80 -8.91 6.29
CA ARG A 125 12.20 -7.84 5.36
C ARG A 125 11.78 -8.12 3.92
N LEU A 126 11.95 -9.37 3.46
CA LEU A 126 11.51 -9.80 2.14
C LEU A 126 9.99 -9.71 1.98
N GLY A 127 9.24 -9.98 3.05
CA GLY A 127 7.79 -9.81 3.13
C GLY A 127 7.30 -8.39 2.88
N LEU A 128 8.12 -7.37 3.14
CA LEU A 128 7.77 -5.96 2.99
C LEU A 128 8.19 -5.36 1.64
N ILE A 129 8.83 -6.15 0.76
CA ILE A 129 9.20 -5.68 -0.57
C ILE A 129 7.96 -5.69 -1.47
N PRO A 130 7.53 -4.54 -2.01
CA PRO A 130 6.40 -4.50 -2.93
C PRO A 130 6.77 -5.18 -4.25
N ILE A 131 5.91 -6.09 -4.70
CA ILE A 131 6.06 -6.82 -5.97
C ILE A 131 5.17 -6.17 -7.03
N LEU A 132 5.77 -5.84 -8.17
CA LEU A 132 5.05 -5.40 -9.36
C LEU A 132 4.43 -6.64 -10.04
N ALA A 133 3.19 -6.93 -9.70
CA ALA A 133 2.37 -7.95 -10.33
C ALA A 133 0.90 -7.54 -10.20
N ASP A 134 0.12 -7.65 -11.28
CA ASP A 134 -1.31 -7.30 -11.22
C ASP A 134 -2.07 -8.35 -10.40
N PRO A 135 -2.57 -8.00 -9.20
CA PRO A 135 -3.25 -8.94 -8.31
C PRO A 135 -4.60 -9.41 -8.87
N ARG A 136 -5.13 -8.79 -9.93
CA ARG A 136 -6.39 -9.20 -10.58
C ARG A 136 -6.24 -10.47 -11.39
N LEU A 137 -5.02 -10.79 -11.82
CA LEU A 137 -4.72 -11.97 -12.63
C LEU A 137 -4.50 -13.23 -11.79
N PHE A 138 -4.42 -13.09 -10.46
CA PHE A 138 -4.17 -14.19 -9.54
C PHE A 138 -5.39 -14.45 -8.65
N GLU A 139 -5.60 -15.72 -8.31
CA GLU A 139 -6.63 -16.14 -7.35
C GLU A 139 -6.08 -16.15 -5.92
N TYR A 140 -6.98 -16.21 -4.93
CA TYR A 140 -6.57 -16.40 -3.55
C TYR A 140 -6.18 -17.87 -3.33
N ARG A 141 -5.10 -18.08 -2.59
CA ARG A 141 -4.66 -19.43 -2.22
C ARG A 141 -5.65 -20.08 -1.25
N ASN A 142 -5.98 -21.36 -1.49
CA ASN A 142 -6.83 -22.13 -0.59
C ASN A 142 -6.10 -22.49 0.71
N GLN A 143 -6.85 -22.64 1.79
CA GLN A 143 -6.30 -23.00 3.09
C GLN A 143 -5.84 -24.47 3.09
N GLY A 144 -4.53 -24.69 3.26
CA GLY A 144 -3.93 -26.03 3.38
C GLY A 144 -3.09 -26.48 2.17
N GLU A 145 -3.05 -25.69 1.10
CA GLU A 145 -2.18 -25.94 -0.06
C GLU A 145 -0.80 -25.31 0.18
N GLU A 146 0.22 -26.13 0.44
CA GLU A 146 1.60 -25.65 0.66
C GLU A 146 2.36 -25.44 -0.65
N GLU A 147 2.08 -26.27 -1.65
CA GLU A 147 2.60 -26.12 -3.02
C GLU A 147 1.68 -25.20 -3.81
N GLY A 148 2.19 -24.02 -4.16
CA GLY A 148 1.46 -23.08 -5.01
C GLY A 148 1.40 -23.56 -6.46
N THR A 149 0.31 -23.22 -7.12
CA THR A 149 0.06 -23.44 -8.55
C THR A 149 0.42 -22.20 -9.37
N GLU A 150 0.37 -22.32 -10.70
CA GLU A 150 0.59 -21.20 -11.61
C GLU A 150 -0.47 -20.08 -11.51
N ILE A 151 -1.61 -20.34 -10.85
CA ILE A 151 -2.78 -19.43 -10.82
C ILE A 151 -2.76 -18.55 -9.56
N ASP A 152 -2.20 -19.04 -8.45
CA ASP A 152 -2.27 -18.39 -7.14
C ASP A 152 -0.92 -17.83 -6.66
N THR A 153 0.21 -18.28 -7.24
CA THR A 153 1.54 -17.92 -6.73
C THR A 153 2.54 -17.44 -7.77
N LEU A 154 3.42 -16.56 -7.30
CA LEU A 154 4.64 -16.17 -7.99
C LEU A 154 5.85 -16.59 -7.19
N GLN A 155 6.87 -17.10 -7.87
CA GLN A 155 8.10 -17.55 -7.24
C GLN A 155 9.26 -16.63 -7.59
N PHE A 156 10.01 -16.22 -6.58
CA PHE A 156 11.27 -15.49 -6.74
C PHE A 156 12.41 -16.25 -6.07
N ARG A 157 13.58 -16.21 -6.68
CA ARG A 157 14.82 -16.76 -6.12
C ARG A 157 15.79 -15.62 -5.82
N LEU A 158 16.43 -15.68 -4.67
CA LEU A 158 17.51 -14.78 -4.28
C LEU A 158 18.73 -15.62 -3.95
N GLN A 159 19.73 -15.59 -4.83
CA GLN A 159 20.99 -16.29 -4.63
C GLN A 159 22.16 -15.31 -4.77
N VAL A 160 22.81 -15.00 -3.64
CA VAL A 160 23.94 -14.07 -3.61
C VAL A 160 25.07 -14.61 -2.77
N ARG A 161 26.25 -14.69 -3.38
CA ARG A 161 27.50 -15.06 -2.72
C ARG A 161 28.47 -13.88 -2.71
N CYS A 162 28.99 -13.54 -1.54
CA CYS A 162 29.95 -12.45 -1.37
C CYS A 162 31.38 -12.98 -1.51
N THR A 163 32.17 -12.31 -2.36
CA THR A 163 33.57 -12.68 -2.62
C THR A 163 34.49 -11.47 -2.49
N ARG A 164 35.77 -11.73 -2.25
CA ARG A 164 36.79 -10.69 -2.18
C ARG A 164 37.22 -10.32 -3.59
N ASN A 165 37.29 -9.03 -3.88
CA ASN A 165 37.74 -8.53 -5.17
C ASN A 165 39.26 -8.75 -5.32
N PRO A 166 39.73 -9.51 -6.32
CA PRO A 166 41.16 -9.73 -6.55
C PRO A 166 41.91 -8.46 -6.99
N ASN A 167 41.18 -7.49 -7.56
CA ASN A 167 41.75 -6.29 -8.18
C ASN A 167 41.74 -5.06 -7.26
N ALA A 168 41.35 -5.21 -5.99
CA ALA A 168 41.26 -4.09 -5.07
C ALA A 168 42.66 -3.52 -4.75
N ALA A 169 42.78 -2.19 -4.66
CA ALA A 169 44.03 -1.54 -4.28
C ALA A 169 44.44 -1.96 -2.85
N LYS A 170 45.73 -2.16 -2.62
CA LYS A 170 46.26 -2.69 -1.33
C LYS A 170 46.04 -1.74 -0.14
N ASP A 171 45.80 -0.47 -0.42
CA ASP A 171 45.56 0.64 0.49
C ASP A 171 44.08 1.04 0.59
N SER A 172 43.21 0.46 -0.23
CA SER A 172 41.77 0.74 -0.20
C SER A 172 41.15 0.23 1.11
N SER A 173 40.44 1.12 1.81
CA SER A 173 39.65 0.79 3.01
C SER A 173 38.16 0.64 2.71
N ASP A 174 37.74 1.00 1.49
CA ASP A 174 36.34 1.04 1.12
C ASP A 174 35.78 -0.36 0.84
N PRO A 175 34.71 -0.79 1.55
CA PRO A 175 34.08 -2.09 1.33
C PRO A 175 33.56 -2.29 -0.10
N ASN A 176 33.23 -1.20 -0.80
CA ASN A 176 32.75 -1.21 -2.17
C ASN A 176 33.84 -1.63 -3.17
N GLU A 177 35.12 -1.34 -2.88
CA GLU A 177 36.24 -1.74 -3.74
C GLU A 177 36.74 -3.14 -3.35
N LEU A 178 36.78 -3.42 -2.04
CA LEU A 178 37.32 -4.66 -1.47
C LEU A 178 36.43 -5.88 -1.74
N TYR A 179 35.10 -5.71 -1.82
CA TYR A 179 34.16 -6.82 -1.81
C TYR A 179 33.11 -6.72 -2.91
N VAL A 180 32.92 -7.82 -3.64
CA VAL A 180 31.87 -7.97 -4.66
C VAL A 180 30.63 -8.58 -3.99
N ASN A 181 29.45 -8.02 -4.30
CA ASN A 181 28.16 -8.47 -3.78
C ASN A 181 28.04 -8.44 -2.24
N HIS A 182 28.78 -7.53 -1.59
CA HIS A 182 28.68 -7.35 -0.15
C HIS A 182 27.40 -6.63 0.29
N LYS A 183 26.66 -6.00 -0.62
CA LYS A 183 25.31 -5.47 -0.40
C LYS A 183 24.32 -6.25 -1.24
N VAL A 184 23.33 -6.84 -0.59
CA VAL A 184 22.26 -7.57 -1.25
C VAL A 184 21.11 -6.60 -1.46
N TYR A 185 20.86 -6.27 -2.73
CA TYR A 185 19.76 -5.43 -3.15
C TYR A 185 18.62 -6.28 -3.73
N THR A 186 17.43 -5.72 -3.75
CA THR A 186 16.24 -6.39 -4.31
C THR A 186 16.33 -6.65 -5.82
N ARG A 187 17.14 -5.90 -6.58
CA ARG A 187 17.49 -6.26 -7.98
C ARG A 187 18.13 -7.64 -8.17
N HIS A 188 18.66 -8.25 -7.11
CA HIS A 188 19.19 -9.63 -7.17
C HIS A 188 18.09 -10.69 -7.09
N MET A 189 16.82 -10.28 -6.91
CA MET A 189 15.67 -11.18 -6.96
C MET A 189 15.36 -11.52 -8.41
N THR A 190 15.47 -12.81 -8.75
CA THR A 190 15.12 -13.32 -10.08
C THR A 190 13.77 -14.00 -10.01
N TRP A 191 12.84 -13.60 -10.87
CA TRP A 191 11.56 -14.29 -11.03
C TRP A 191 11.78 -15.67 -11.66
N VAL A 192 11.14 -16.68 -11.08
CA VAL A 192 11.14 -18.06 -11.58
C VAL A 192 9.71 -18.38 -12.01
N PRO A 193 9.42 -18.42 -13.33
CA PRO A 193 8.08 -18.68 -13.83
C PRO A 193 7.64 -20.12 -13.52
N LEU A 194 6.38 -20.28 -13.14
CA LEU A 194 5.74 -21.59 -12.94
C LEU A 194 4.82 -21.90 -14.12
N GLY A 195 4.91 -23.11 -14.66
CA GLY A 195 4.04 -23.57 -15.75
C GLY A 195 4.05 -22.63 -16.96
N ASN A 196 2.88 -22.12 -17.35
CA ASN A 196 2.72 -21.26 -18.53
C ASN A 196 2.91 -19.75 -18.25
N GLN A 197 3.31 -19.35 -17.04
CA GLN A 197 3.45 -17.93 -16.69
C GLN A 197 4.46 -17.17 -17.56
N ALA A 198 5.49 -17.86 -18.08
CA ALA A 198 6.50 -17.25 -18.95
C ALA A 198 5.92 -16.70 -20.26
N ASP A 199 4.84 -17.32 -20.78
CA ASP A 199 4.18 -16.88 -22.01
C ASP A 199 3.11 -15.81 -21.73
N VAL A 200 2.51 -15.84 -20.53
CA VAL A 200 1.46 -14.90 -20.11
C VAL A 200 2.06 -13.53 -19.76
N PHE A 201 3.21 -13.52 -19.09
CA PHE A 201 3.85 -12.32 -18.60
C PHE A 201 5.12 -12.03 -19.40
N PRO A 202 5.20 -10.90 -20.12
CA PRO A 202 6.41 -10.54 -20.85
C PRO A 202 7.56 -10.25 -19.89
N GLU A 203 8.79 -10.39 -20.38
CA GLU A 203 9.98 -10.16 -19.56
C GLU A 203 9.98 -8.75 -18.94
N GLY A 204 10.21 -8.70 -17.62
CA GLY A 204 10.30 -7.45 -16.86
C GLY A 204 8.99 -6.92 -16.26
N THR A 205 7.83 -7.56 -16.52
CA THR A 205 6.58 -7.16 -15.85
C THR A 205 6.54 -7.60 -14.40
N ILE A 206 7.04 -8.80 -14.11
CA ILE A 206 7.10 -9.38 -12.76
C ILE A 206 8.47 -9.09 -12.15
N ARG A 207 8.53 -8.11 -11.26
CA ARG A 207 9.77 -7.67 -10.59
C ARG A 207 9.45 -6.97 -9.26
N PRO A 208 10.42 -6.77 -8.34
CA PRO A 208 10.23 -5.80 -7.27
C PRO A 208 9.98 -4.40 -7.85
N VAL A 209 9.14 -3.59 -7.18
CA VAL A 209 8.80 -2.23 -7.67
C VAL A 209 10.05 -1.34 -7.69
N HIS A 210 10.78 -1.31 -6.57
CA HIS A 210 12.03 -0.58 -6.44
C HIS A 210 13.19 -1.56 -6.50
N ASP A 211 14.24 -1.26 -7.26
CA ASP A 211 15.39 -2.17 -7.47
C ASP A 211 16.51 -2.00 -6.43
N ASP A 212 16.49 -0.91 -5.66
CA ASP A 212 17.59 -0.47 -4.79
C ASP A 212 17.33 -0.66 -3.28
N ILE A 213 16.29 -1.40 -2.90
CA ILE A 213 16.04 -1.74 -1.50
C ILE A 213 17.16 -2.67 -0.99
N LEU A 214 17.89 -2.22 0.03
CA LEU A 214 18.89 -3.04 0.70
C LEU A 214 18.19 -4.09 1.59
N ILE A 215 18.56 -5.36 1.41
CA ILE A 215 17.97 -6.50 2.14
C ILE A 215 18.94 -6.97 3.23
N ALA A 216 20.18 -7.23 2.86
CA ALA A 216 21.21 -7.74 3.75
C ALA A 216 22.59 -7.20 3.36
N GLN A 217 23.52 -7.24 4.31
CA GLN A 217 24.92 -6.92 4.06
C GLN A 217 25.78 -8.13 4.42
N LEU A 218 26.66 -8.51 3.51
CA LEU A 218 27.49 -9.71 3.58
C LEU A 218 28.97 -9.35 3.76
N ARG A 219 29.74 -10.37 4.14
CA ARG A 219 31.20 -10.40 4.09
C ARG A 219 31.69 -11.59 3.26
N PRO A 220 32.92 -11.55 2.74
CA PRO A 220 33.44 -12.62 1.89
C PRO A 220 33.34 -13.99 2.57
N GLY A 221 32.84 -14.98 1.83
CA GLY A 221 32.60 -16.33 2.34
C GLY A 221 31.17 -16.57 2.83
N GLN A 222 30.36 -15.51 2.96
CA GLN A 222 28.92 -15.63 3.23
C GLN A 222 28.10 -15.73 1.94
N GLU A 223 27.00 -16.44 2.05
CA GLU A 223 26.03 -16.73 1.00
C GLU A 223 24.61 -16.71 1.56
N ILE A 224 23.68 -16.23 0.72
CA ILE A 224 22.24 -16.32 0.91
C ILE A 224 21.68 -17.02 -0.33
N ASP A 225 21.03 -18.16 -0.14
CA ASP A 225 20.20 -18.83 -1.14
C ASP A 225 18.83 -19.15 -0.55
N LEU A 226 17.80 -18.52 -1.12
CA LEU A 226 16.42 -18.66 -0.69
C LEU A 226 15.44 -18.53 -1.85
N MET A 227 14.26 -19.08 -1.64
CA MET A 227 13.14 -19.08 -2.56
C MET A 227 11.91 -18.50 -1.87
N MET A 228 11.20 -17.62 -2.56
CA MET A 228 10.09 -16.84 -2.03
C MET A 228 8.83 -17.15 -2.81
N HIS A 229 7.74 -17.40 -2.10
CA HIS A 229 6.40 -17.53 -2.70
C HIS A 229 5.59 -16.29 -2.35
N CYS A 230 5.20 -15.57 -3.40
CA CYS A 230 4.28 -14.46 -3.31
C CYS A 230 2.86 -14.96 -3.55
N VAL A 231 1.93 -14.43 -2.76
CA VAL A 231 0.51 -14.74 -2.87
C VAL A 231 -0.30 -13.46 -2.80
N LYS A 232 -1.54 -13.57 -3.23
CA LYS A 232 -2.53 -12.51 -3.13
C LYS A 232 -3.07 -12.42 -1.70
N GLY A 233 -3.04 -11.23 -1.12
CA GLY A 233 -3.57 -10.97 0.21
C GLY A 233 -4.17 -9.57 0.34
N ILE A 234 -4.85 -9.34 1.47
CA ILE A 234 -5.49 -8.06 1.78
C ILE A 234 -4.73 -7.33 2.91
N GLY A 235 -4.69 -6.00 2.86
CA GLY A 235 -4.02 -5.16 3.86
C GLY A 235 -4.49 -5.36 5.30
N LYS A 236 -5.73 -5.85 5.45
CA LYS A 236 -6.32 -6.30 6.72
C LYS A 236 -5.52 -7.40 7.41
N ASP A 237 -5.12 -8.41 6.66
CA ASP A 237 -4.47 -9.59 7.23
C ASP A 237 -3.05 -9.24 7.67
N HIS A 238 -2.38 -8.40 6.87
CA HIS A 238 -1.06 -7.88 7.20
C HIS A 238 -0.79 -6.59 6.43
N ALA A 239 -0.18 -5.61 7.09
CA ALA A 239 0.16 -4.30 6.51
C ALA A 239 1.07 -4.36 5.26
N LYS A 240 1.71 -5.51 5.01
CA LYS A 240 2.55 -5.75 3.82
C LYS A 240 1.73 -5.80 2.52
N PHE A 241 0.43 -6.06 2.65
CA PHE A 241 -0.50 -6.07 1.52
C PHE A 241 -1.18 -4.71 1.30
N SER A 242 -0.82 -3.67 2.07
CA SER A 242 -1.36 -2.33 1.85
C SER A 242 -0.78 -1.75 0.55
N PRO A 243 -1.61 -1.37 -0.43
CA PRO A 243 -1.15 -0.86 -1.73
C PRO A 243 -0.68 0.60 -1.67
N VAL A 244 -0.99 1.32 -0.59
CA VAL A 244 -0.71 2.75 -0.45
C VAL A 244 0.32 2.97 0.66
N ALA A 245 1.26 3.91 0.43
CA ALA A 245 2.18 4.34 1.48
C ALA A 245 1.42 5.07 2.59
N THR A 246 0.62 6.07 2.23
CA THR A 246 -0.32 6.74 3.12
C THR A 246 -1.45 7.36 2.31
N ALA A 247 -2.67 7.30 2.83
CA ALA A 247 -3.82 8.00 2.30
C ALA A 247 -4.44 8.86 3.41
N SER A 248 -4.53 10.16 3.18
CA SER A 248 -5.08 11.12 4.13
C SER A 248 -5.83 12.22 3.41
N TYR A 249 -6.64 12.97 4.14
CA TYR A 249 -7.33 14.14 3.61
C TYR A 249 -7.26 15.28 4.63
N ARG A 250 -7.40 16.51 4.13
CA ARG A 250 -7.52 17.72 4.95
C ARG A 250 -8.67 18.57 4.40
N LEU A 251 -9.34 19.33 5.27
CA LEU A 251 -10.29 20.34 4.80
C LEU A 251 -9.51 21.52 4.20
N LEU A 252 -10.08 22.13 3.17
CA LEU A 252 -9.50 23.31 2.53
C LEU A 252 -9.57 24.53 3.48
N PRO A 253 -8.43 25.13 3.86
CA PRO A 253 -8.44 26.34 4.70
C PRO A 253 -9.00 27.55 3.94
N ALA A 254 -9.79 28.37 4.63
CA ALA A 254 -10.19 29.70 4.18
C ALA A 254 -9.80 30.71 5.27
N ILE A 255 -8.85 31.60 4.95
CA ILE A 255 -8.25 32.59 5.87
C ILE A 255 -8.87 33.96 5.64
#